data_AF-A0A847NYE5-F1
#
_entry.id   AF-A0A847NYE5-F1
#
_cell.length_a   1.000
_cell.length_b   1.000
_cell.length_c   1.000
_cell.angle_alpha   90.00
_cell.angle_beta   90.00
_cell.angle_gamma   90.00
#
_symmetry.space_group_name_H-M   'P 1'
#
loop_
_entity.id
_entity.type
_entity.pdbx_description
1 polymer ?
#
loop_
_entity_poly.entity_id
_entity_poly.type
_entity_poly.pdbx_seq_one_letter_code
_entity_poly.pdbx_strand_id
1 'polypeptide(L)'
;MLESEIDKIINRIRNVLFLDPNRIIIVNTEHQKLYLVENRKIIHSFDVSTSRFGIGNKEGSNMTPPGIHRIEEKIGKDAPSGRIFESRNDTGRNWHEGLTKENLILTRILRLRGLEEGINSGPGIDSYERYIYIHGTNQENRIGKPNSHGCVCMRNQDIIELFDSVEEGTIVFID
;
A
#
# COMPACT_ATOMS: atom_id res chain seq x y z
N MET A 1 -3.10 -22.74 -5.30
CA MET A 1 -1.91 -22.29 -6.06
C MET A 1 -2.09 -20.82 -6.37
N LEU A 2 -1.05 -20.01 -6.20
CA LEU A 2 -1.12 -18.54 -6.27
C LEU A 2 -1.72 -18.02 -7.59
N GLU A 3 -1.48 -18.71 -8.71
CA GLU A 3 -2.11 -18.41 -10.00
C GLU A 3 -3.65 -18.44 -9.94
N SER A 4 -4.22 -19.45 -9.26
CA SER A 4 -5.68 -19.56 -9.09
C SER A 4 -6.27 -18.47 -8.19
N GLU A 5 -5.46 -17.84 -7.33
CA GLU A 5 -5.89 -16.71 -6.50
C GLU A 5 -5.85 -15.41 -7.30
N ILE A 6 -4.81 -15.20 -8.11
CA ILE A 6 -4.72 -14.06 -9.03
C ILE A 6 -5.94 -14.02 -9.96
N ASP A 7 -6.31 -15.14 -10.58
CA ASP A 7 -7.48 -15.20 -11.45
C ASP A 7 -8.79 -14.85 -10.70
N LYS A 8 -8.95 -15.31 -9.45
CA LYS A 8 -10.11 -14.96 -8.62
C LYS A 8 -10.15 -13.48 -8.31
N ILE A 9 -9.02 -12.88 -7.96
CA ILE A 9 -8.89 -11.45 -7.65
C ILE A 9 -9.22 -10.63 -8.90
N ILE A 10 -8.65 -10.97 -10.06
CA ILE A 10 -8.93 -10.29 -11.33
C ILE A 10 -10.41 -10.41 -11.71
N ASN A 11 -11.02 -11.59 -11.53
CA ASN A 11 -12.46 -11.75 -11.77
C ASN A 11 -13.31 -10.90 -10.83
N ARG A 12 -12.94 -10.77 -9.54
CA ARG A 12 -13.61 -9.85 -8.61
C ARG A 12 -13.47 -8.40 -9.07
N ILE A 13 -12.26 -7.98 -9.45
CA ILE A 13 -12.00 -6.62 -9.99
C ILE A 13 -12.87 -6.36 -11.22
N ARG A 14 -12.94 -7.31 -12.15
CA ARG A 14 -13.80 -7.21 -13.35
C ARG A 14 -15.27 -7.06 -12.99
N ASN A 15 -15.75 -7.77 -11.99
CA ASN A 15 -17.15 -7.70 -11.59
C ASN A 15 -17.50 -6.40 -10.84
N VAL A 16 -16.58 -5.89 -10.02
CA VAL A 16 -16.82 -4.68 -9.23
C VAL A 16 -16.61 -3.41 -10.04
N LEU A 17 -15.54 -3.35 -10.83
CA LEU A 17 -15.14 -2.14 -11.56
C LEU A 17 -15.52 -2.17 -13.05
N PHE A 18 -15.96 -3.30 -13.60
CA PHE A 18 -16.14 -3.50 -15.04
C PHE A 18 -14.86 -3.23 -15.85
N LEU A 19 -13.70 -3.53 -15.26
CA LEU A 19 -12.36 -3.34 -15.83
C LEU A 19 -11.57 -4.65 -15.85
N ASP A 20 -10.72 -4.84 -16.86
CA ASP A 20 -9.78 -5.96 -16.93
C ASP A 20 -8.34 -5.41 -16.95
N PRO A 21 -7.80 -5.00 -15.79
CA PRO A 21 -6.50 -4.35 -15.74
C PRO A 21 -5.38 -5.33 -16.09
N ASN A 22 -4.50 -4.92 -17.01
CA ASN A 22 -3.31 -5.69 -17.34
C ASN A 22 -2.34 -5.78 -16.15
N ARG A 23 -2.22 -4.70 -15.36
CA ARG A 23 -1.30 -4.57 -14.23
C ARG A 23 -2.05 -4.22 -12.95
N ILE A 24 -1.81 -4.97 -11.88
CA ILE A 24 -2.40 -4.74 -10.54
C ILE A 24 -1.36 -5.00 -9.45
N ILE A 25 -1.60 -4.43 -8.28
CA ILE A 25 -0.91 -4.78 -7.04
C ILE A 25 -1.83 -5.70 -6.22
N ILE A 26 -1.26 -6.75 -5.63
CA ILE A 26 -1.92 -7.60 -4.63
C ILE A 26 -1.11 -7.52 -3.34
N VAL A 27 -1.74 -7.09 -2.26
CA VAL A 27 -1.19 -7.15 -0.91
C VAL A 27 -1.78 -8.37 -0.23
N ASN A 28 -0.93 -9.36 0.04
CA ASN A 28 -1.27 -10.53 0.82
C ASN A 28 -0.89 -10.28 2.28
N THR A 29 -1.89 -10.13 3.13
CA THR A 29 -1.75 -9.75 4.53
C THR A 29 -1.36 -10.94 5.42
N GLU A 30 -1.63 -12.18 5.01
CA GLU A 30 -1.19 -13.36 5.77
C GLU A 30 0.33 -13.54 5.69
N HIS A 31 0.88 -13.47 4.49
CA HIS A 31 2.30 -13.64 4.22
C HIS A 31 3.10 -12.34 4.26
N GLN A 32 2.43 -11.20 4.47
CA GLN A 32 3.06 -9.88 4.51
C GLN A 32 3.89 -9.62 3.23
N LYS A 33 3.24 -9.88 2.08
CA LYS A 33 3.83 -9.71 0.75
C LYS A 33 3.02 -8.75 -0.08
N LEU A 34 3.71 -8.01 -0.94
CA LEU A 34 3.12 -7.27 -2.04
C LEU A 34 3.61 -7.88 -3.34
N TYR A 35 2.68 -8.21 -4.23
CA TYR A 35 2.96 -8.72 -5.56
C TYR A 35 2.57 -7.69 -6.60
N LEU A 36 3.49 -7.35 -7.49
CA LEU A 36 3.16 -6.66 -8.72
C LEU A 36 2.83 -7.72 -9.78
N VAL A 37 1.60 -7.71 -10.25
CA VAL A 37 1.09 -8.67 -11.24
C VAL A 37 0.88 -7.96 -12.56
N GLU A 38 1.40 -8.54 -13.63
CA GLU A 38 1.19 -8.10 -15.00
C GLU A 38 0.86 -9.29 -15.90
N ASN A 39 -0.15 -9.16 -16.77
CA ASN A 39 -0.61 -10.26 -17.62
C ASN A 39 -0.87 -11.55 -16.81
N ARG A 40 -1.46 -11.41 -15.61
CA ARG A 40 -1.76 -12.50 -14.66
C ARG A 40 -0.53 -13.24 -14.10
N LYS A 41 0.67 -12.69 -14.28
CA LYS A 41 1.92 -13.25 -13.74
C LYS A 41 2.51 -12.29 -12.73
N ILE A 42 3.05 -12.84 -11.65
CA ILE A 42 3.83 -12.04 -10.70
C ILE A 42 5.15 -11.68 -11.37
N ILE A 43 5.40 -10.38 -11.53
CA ILE A 43 6.64 -9.86 -12.08
C ILE A 43 7.58 -9.36 -10.98
N HIS A 44 7.05 -8.90 -9.83
CA HIS A 44 7.83 -8.55 -8.65
C HIS A 44 7.14 -9.01 -7.36
N SER A 45 7.93 -9.31 -6.33
CA SER A 45 7.46 -9.62 -4.98
C SER A 45 8.29 -8.87 -3.95
N PHE A 46 7.61 -8.18 -3.04
CA PHE A 46 8.23 -7.39 -1.99
C PHE A 46 7.72 -7.83 -0.62
N ASP A 47 8.58 -7.76 0.40
CA ASP A 47 8.12 -7.86 1.78
C ASP A 47 7.44 -6.55 2.18
N VAL A 48 6.34 -6.65 2.93
CA VAL A 48 5.64 -5.48 3.47
C VAL A 48 5.32 -5.67 4.94
N SER A 49 4.80 -4.62 5.56
CA SER A 49 4.17 -4.68 6.87
C SER A 49 2.82 -3.99 6.82
N THR A 50 1.74 -4.73 7.06
CA THR A 50 0.41 -4.17 7.27
C THR A 50 0.16 -3.86 8.75
N SER A 51 -1.08 -3.49 9.10
CA SER A 51 -1.40 -3.10 10.46
C SER A 51 -1.22 -4.23 11.46
N ARG A 52 -0.58 -3.92 12.58
CA ARG A 52 -0.53 -4.83 13.75
C ARG A 52 -1.89 -5.03 14.43
N PHE A 53 -2.88 -4.19 14.11
CA PHE A 53 -4.25 -4.30 14.62
C PHE A 53 -5.13 -5.21 13.75
N GLY A 54 -4.59 -5.75 12.66
CA GLY A 54 -5.30 -6.63 11.75
C GLY A 54 -5.96 -5.90 10.59
N ILE A 55 -6.87 -6.61 9.93
CA ILE A 55 -7.57 -6.16 8.71
C ILE A 55 -8.98 -5.69 9.05
N GLY A 56 -9.30 -4.47 8.65
CA GLY A 56 -10.53 -3.77 9.03
C GLY A 56 -10.58 -2.33 8.52
N ASN A 57 -11.80 -1.86 8.32
CA ASN A 57 -12.08 -0.61 7.62
C ASN A 57 -12.59 0.51 8.53
N LYS A 58 -13.09 0.20 9.73
CA LYS A 58 -13.67 1.20 10.64
C LYS A 58 -12.67 2.32 10.98
N GLU A 59 -13.14 3.56 10.92
CA GLU A 59 -12.38 4.73 11.35
C GLU A 59 -11.93 4.59 12.81
N GLY A 60 -10.70 5.06 13.10
CA GLY A 60 -10.08 4.93 14.41
C GLY A 60 -9.62 3.51 14.80
N SER A 61 -9.87 2.49 13.97
CA SER A 61 -9.45 1.10 14.27
C SER A 61 -7.95 0.87 14.17
N ASN A 62 -7.23 1.73 13.45
CA ASN A 62 -5.84 1.53 13.03
C ASN A 62 -5.61 0.26 12.20
N MET A 63 -6.66 -0.41 11.73
CA MET A 63 -6.57 -1.62 10.91
C MET A 63 -6.33 -1.27 9.44
N THR A 64 -5.72 -2.19 8.68
CA THR A 64 -5.55 -2.01 7.22
C THR A 64 -6.88 -2.36 6.54
N PRO A 65 -7.50 -1.46 5.76
CA PRO A 65 -8.77 -1.76 5.10
C PRO A 65 -8.57 -2.78 3.96
N PRO A 66 -9.43 -3.82 3.87
CA PRO A 66 -9.38 -4.78 2.78
C PRO A 66 -10.04 -4.24 1.52
N GLY A 67 -9.97 -5.02 0.44
CA GLY A 67 -10.71 -4.81 -0.78
C GLY A 67 -9.95 -4.05 -1.87
N ILE A 68 -10.71 -3.60 -2.85
CA ILE A 68 -10.22 -2.97 -4.07
C ILE A 68 -10.01 -1.49 -3.82
N HIS A 69 -8.81 -1.05 -4.10
CA HIS A 69 -8.38 0.34 -4.05
C HIS A 69 -7.78 0.73 -5.41
N ARG A 70 -7.53 2.03 -5.58
CA ARG A 70 -6.61 2.54 -6.61
C ARG A 70 -5.55 3.43 -5.98
N ILE A 71 -4.40 3.51 -6.64
CA ILE A 71 -3.43 4.58 -6.39
C ILE A 71 -4.05 5.89 -6.88
N GLU A 72 -4.45 6.76 -5.96
CA GLU A 72 -4.99 8.08 -6.28
C GLU A 72 -3.87 9.08 -6.57
N GLU A 73 -2.81 9.06 -5.75
CA GLU A 73 -1.72 10.04 -5.83
C GLU A 73 -0.37 9.35 -5.65
N LYS A 74 0.62 9.76 -6.45
CA LYS A 74 2.03 9.37 -6.33
C LYS A 74 2.87 10.55 -5.84
N ILE A 75 3.41 10.46 -4.63
CA ILE A 75 4.15 11.56 -4.00
C ILE A 75 5.60 11.15 -3.73
N GLY A 76 6.53 12.08 -4.00
CA GLY A 76 7.95 11.94 -3.69
C GLY A 76 8.84 11.46 -4.84
N LYS A 77 8.40 11.58 -6.11
CA LYS A 77 9.12 11.11 -7.31
C LYS A 77 10.63 11.41 -7.30
N ASP A 78 11.01 12.65 -6.98
CA ASP A 78 12.41 13.10 -7.00
C ASP A 78 13.06 13.14 -5.62
N ALA A 79 12.34 12.71 -4.58
CA ALA A 79 12.86 12.71 -3.22
C ALA A 79 13.97 11.65 -3.06
N PRO A 80 15.04 11.93 -2.31
CA PRO A 80 16.05 10.92 -2.00
C PRO A 80 15.49 9.82 -1.09
N SER A 81 16.15 8.66 -1.09
CA SER A 81 15.86 7.60 -0.12
C SER A 81 16.01 8.13 1.32
N GLY A 82 15.05 7.81 2.18
CA GLY A 82 14.97 8.29 3.55
C GLY A 82 14.37 9.67 3.72
N ARG A 83 13.88 10.35 2.66
CA ARG A 83 13.22 11.65 2.79
C ARG A 83 11.96 11.54 3.65
N ILE A 84 11.81 12.41 4.67
CA ILE A 84 10.66 12.42 5.58
C ILE A 84 9.52 13.24 4.99
N PHE A 85 8.32 12.67 5.02
CA PHE A 85 7.07 13.35 4.66
C PHE A 85 6.15 13.53 5.87
N GLU A 86 5.57 14.71 6.01
CA GLU A 86 4.56 15.04 7.02
C GLU A 86 3.32 15.61 6.34
N SER A 87 2.14 15.05 6.63
CA SER A 87 0.89 15.42 5.93
C SER A 87 1.01 15.37 4.41
N ARG A 88 1.82 14.43 3.90
CA ARG A 88 2.20 14.23 2.48
C ARG A 88 3.10 15.30 1.87
N ASN A 89 3.61 16.25 2.66
CA ASN A 89 4.55 17.26 2.18
C ASN A 89 5.99 16.82 2.44
N ASP A 90 6.88 17.05 1.47
CA ASP A 90 8.31 16.89 1.63
C ASP A 90 8.81 17.89 2.69
N THR A 91 9.41 17.38 3.78
CA THR A 91 9.88 18.23 4.89
C THR A 91 11.25 18.86 4.66
N GLY A 92 11.95 18.52 3.58
CA GLY A 92 13.35 18.88 3.36
C GLY A 92 14.35 18.00 4.13
N ARG A 93 13.90 17.21 5.12
CA ARG A 93 14.76 16.46 6.04
C ARG A 93 14.84 14.98 5.70
N ASN A 94 16.03 14.42 5.74
CA ASN A 94 16.25 12.98 5.60
C ASN A 94 16.33 12.30 6.98
N TRP A 95 15.77 11.11 7.09
CA TRP A 95 15.92 10.24 8.25
C TRP A 95 17.37 9.78 8.40
N HIS A 96 17.78 9.56 9.65
CA HIS A 96 19.02 8.92 10.04
C HIS A 96 18.78 8.07 11.30
N GLU A 97 19.66 7.10 11.53
CA GLU A 97 19.57 6.23 12.70
C GLU A 97 19.60 7.04 14.01
N GLY A 98 18.69 6.71 14.93
CA GLY A 98 18.55 7.41 16.21
C GLY A 98 17.60 8.61 16.22
N LEU A 99 17.13 9.11 15.05
CA LEU A 99 16.23 10.27 14.99
C LEU A 99 14.93 10.08 15.77
N THR A 100 14.28 8.93 15.61
CA THR A 100 13.07 8.55 16.33
C THR A 100 12.83 7.05 16.24
N LYS A 101 12.08 6.53 17.22
CA LYS A 101 11.55 5.16 17.20
C LYS A 101 10.15 5.07 16.57
N GLU A 102 9.47 6.20 16.38
CA GLU A 102 8.16 6.24 15.74
C GLU A 102 8.25 5.84 14.27
N ASN A 103 7.16 5.27 13.74
CA ASN A 103 7.10 4.90 12.33
C ASN A 103 6.90 6.16 11.48
N LEU A 104 7.90 6.49 10.66
CA LEU A 104 7.87 7.61 9.75
C LEU A 104 7.34 7.21 8.37
N ILE A 105 6.77 8.18 7.67
CA ILE A 105 6.45 8.08 6.24
C ILE A 105 7.66 8.60 5.46
N LEU A 106 8.35 7.70 4.77
CA LEU A 106 9.59 8.00 4.07
C LEU A 106 9.51 7.75 2.56
N THR A 107 10.42 8.40 1.84
CA THR A 107 10.88 8.07 0.49
C THR A 107 9.84 8.26 -0.61
N ARG A 108 8.77 7.47 -0.62
CA ARG A 108 7.68 7.54 -1.59
C ARG A 108 6.35 7.27 -0.88
N ILE A 109 5.27 7.85 -1.39
CA ILE A 109 3.91 7.59 -0.93
C ILE A 109 3.05 7.26 -2.15
N LEU A 110 2.40 6.09 -2.11
CA LEU A 110 1.28 5.74 -2.99
C LEU A 110 0.01 5.87 -2.16
N ARG A 111 -0.77 6.93 -2.40
CA ARG A 111 -2.00 7.16 -1.65
C ARG A 111 -3.14 6.34 -2.21
N LEU A 112 -3.86 5.65 -1.34
CA LEU A 112 -4.93 4.74 -1.76
C LEU A 112 -6.30 5.39 -1.59
N ARG A 113 -7.16 5.17 -2.60
CA ARG A 113 -8.60 5.42 -2.52
C ARG A 113 -9.33 4.08 -2.59
N GLY A 114 -10.26 3.85 -1.67
CA GLY A 114 -11.15 2.69 -1.72
C GLY A 114 -12.17 2.82 -2.86
N LEU A 115 -12.49 1.70 -3.51
CA LEU A 115 -13.40 1.64 -4.65
C LEU A 115 -14.65 0.79 -4.39
N GLU A 116 -14.80 0.27 -3.17
CA GLU A 116 -15.93 -0.58 -2.77
C GLU A 116 -16.75 0.10 -1.68
N GLU A 117 -17.93 0.61 -2.06
CA GLU A 117 -18.88 1.23 -1.14
C GLU A 117 -19.30 0.25 -0.03
N GLY A 118 -19.24 0.71 1.22
CA GLY A 118 -19.54 -0.12 2.38
C GLY A 118 -18.41 -1.08 2.79
N ILE A 119 -17.32 -1.16 2.01
CA ILE A 119 -16.11 -1.95 2.35
C ILE A 119 -14.94 -1.03 2.66
N ASN A 120 -14.55 -0.15 1.76
CA ASN A 120 -13.39 0.72 1.94
C ASN A 120 -13.59 2.14 1.38
N SER A 121 -14.82 2.42 0.91
CA SER A 121 -15.36 3.72 0.50
C SER A 121 -16.64 4.01 1.30
N GLY A 122 -16.81 5.26 1.71
CA GLY A 122 -18.01 5.75 2.40
C GLY A 122 -17.80 6.14 3.88
N PRO A 123 -18.82 6.75 4.51
CA PRO A 123 -18.68 7.36 5.83
C PRO A 123 -18.16 6.42 6.91
N GLY A 124 -17.12 6.86 7.64
CA GLY A 124 -16.54 6.11 8.77
C GLY A 124 -15.74 4.87 8.36
N ILE A 125 -15.52 4.63 7.07
CA ILE A 125 -14.71 3.51 6.55
C ILE A 125 -13.79 3.89 5.39
N ASP A 126 -13.90 5.11 4.86
CA ASP A 126 -13.21 5.56 3.66
C ASP A 126 -11.69 5.55 3.81
N SER A 127 -11.01 4.80 2.94
CA SER A 127 -9.56 4.62 3.01
C SER A 127 -8.78 5.89 2.66
N TYR A 128 -9.35 6.76 1.83
CA TYR A 128 -8.73 8.01 1.42
C TYR A 128 -8.77 9.06 2.54
N GLU A 129 -9.89 9.15 3.24
CA GLU A 129 -10.08 9.97 4.45
C GLU A 129 -9.24 9.44 5.62
N ARG A 130 -9.12 8.11 5.74
CA ARG A 130 -8.26 7.44 6.74
C ARG A 130 -6.77 7.47 6.43
N TYR A 131 -6.34 8.14 5.36
CA TYR A 131 -4.93 8.35 5.01
C TYR A 131 -4.13 7.05 4.83
N ILE A 132 -4.72 6.07 4.14
CA ILE A 132 -4.08 4.78 3.90
C ILE A 132 -3.11 4.87 2.72
N TYR A 133 -1.85 4.48 2.95
CA TYR A 133 -0.77 4.58 1.98
C TYR A 133 0.01 3.28 1.84
N ILE A 134 0.69 3.13 0.70
CA ILE A 134 1.89 2.30 0.58
C ILE A 134 3.11 3.23 0.63
N HIS A 135 4.05 3.02 1.55
CA HIS A 135 5.15 3.96 1.75
C HIS A 135 6.43 3.32 2.33
N GLY A 136 7.56 4.02 2.20
CA GLY A 136 8.83 3.65 2.85
C GLY A 136 8.82 3.94 4.35
N THR A 137 9.61 3.22 5.14
CA THR A 137 9.67 3.38 6.61
C THR A 137 11.10 3.41 7.14
N ASN A 138 11.32 4.04 8.30
CA ASN A 138 12.55 3.92 9.09
C ASN A 138 12.66 2.57 9.84
N GLN A 139 11.59 1.78 9.88
CA GLN A 139 11.52 0.50 10.59
C GLN A 139 11.71 -0.69 9.62
N GLU A 140 12.64 -0.59 8.67
CA GLU A 140 12.88 -1.63 7.65
C GLU A 140 13.20 -2.99 8.25
N ASN A 141 13.85 -3.03 9.42
CA ASN A 141 14.13 -4.24 10.18
C ASN A 141 12.88 -4.95 10.73
N ARG A 142 11.70 -4.32 10.65
CA ARG A 142 10.42 -4.90 11.04
C ARG A 142 9.54 -5.31 9.85
N ILE A 143 9.99 -5.05 8.62
CA ILE A 143 9.29 -5.48 7.40
C ILE A 143 9.21 -7.00 7.33
N GLY A 144 8.07 -7.54 6.90
CA GLY A 144 7.75 -8.97 6.86
C GLY A 144 6.87 -9.46 8.02
N LYS A 145 6.41 -8.56 8.89
CA LYS A 145 5.42 -8.83 9.96
C LYS A 145 4.49 -7.64 10.16
N PRO A 146 3.26 -7.84 10.66
CA PRO A 146 2.35 -6.73 10.98
C PRO A 146 2.99 -5.74 11.96
N ASN A 147 3.07 -4.46 11.58
CA ASN A 147 3.79 -3.45 12.37
C ASN A 147 3.31 -2.00 12.15
N SER A 148 2.40 -1.74 11.21
CA SER A 148 1.86 -0.40 10.94
C SER A 148 0.60 -0.08 11.79
N HIS A 149 0.02 1.11 11.56
CA HIS A 149 -1.28 1.54 12.11
C HIS A 149 -2.35 1.71 11.00
N GLY A 150 -2.23 0.95 9.92
CA GLY A 150 -3.22 0.93 8.83
C GLY A 150 -2.58 0.93 7.45
N CYS A 151 -1.47 1.64 7.28
CA CYS A 151 -0.73 1.68 6.02
C CYS A 151 -0.03 0.35 5.68
N VAL A 152 0.45 0.23 4.45
CA VAL A 152 1.33 -0.84 3.99
C VAL A 152 2.76 -0.28 3.94
N CYS A 153 3.60 -0.67 4.89
CA CYS A 153 4.99 -0.20 4.94
C CYS A 153 5.88 -1.11 4.09
N MET A 154 6.87 -0.51 3.43
CA MET A 154 7.87 -1.17 2.60
C MET A 154 9.28 -0.69 2.96
N ARG A 155 10.30 -1.45 2.56
CA ARG A 155 11.67 -0.91 2.56
C ARG A 155 11.76 0.26 1.58
N ASN A 156 12.62 1.22 1.87
CA ASN A 156 12.80 2.44 1.08
C ASN A 156 13.28 2.14 -0.34
N GLN A 157 14.14 1.13 -0.51
CA GLN A 157 14.56 0.72 -1.85
C GLN A 157 13.42 0.04 -2.61
N ASP A 158 12.69 -0.87 -1.95
CA ASP A 158 11.57 -1.61 -2.53
C ASP A 158 10.43 -0.68 -2.98
N ILE A 159 10.10 0.36 -2.18
CA ILE A 159 9.06 1.32 -2.58
C ILE A 159 9.50 2.21 -3.74
N ILE A 160 10.80 2.50 -3.91
CA ILE A 160 11.30 3.24 -5.08
C ILE A 160 11.05 2.41 -6.34
N GLU A 161 11.43 1.13 -6.31
CA GLU A 161 11.22 0.21 -7.43
C GLU A 161 9.73 0.05 -7.77
N LEU A 162 8.87 -0.14 -6.76
CA LEU A 162 7.43 -0.22 -6.97
C LEU A 162 6.88 1.09 -7.55
N PHE A 163 7.29 2.23 -7.00
CA PHE A 163 6.80 3.55 -7.42
C PHE A 163 7.11 3.84 -8.89
N ASP A 164 8.29 3.44 -9.36
CA ASP A 164 8.69 3.62 -10.77
C ASP A 164 7.99 2.61 -11.70
N SER A 165 7.44 1.52 -11.15
CA SER A 165 6.80 0.43 -11.89
C SER A 165 5.27 0.55 -11.99
N VAL A 166 4.63 1.54 -11.36
CA VAL A 166 3.17 1.69 -11.33
C VAL A 166 2.76 3.13 -11.59
N GLU A 167 1.52 3.34 -12.04
CA GLU A 167 0.97 4.66 -12.32
C GLU A 167 -0.19 5.02 -11.38
N GLU A 168 -0.51 6.31 -11.30
CA GLU A 168 -1.80 6.73 -10.75
C GLU A 168 -2.93 6.02 -11.53
N GLY A 169 -3.94 5.55 -10.80
CA GLY A 169 -5.00 4.68 -11.33
C GLY A 169 -4.70 3.18 -11.29
N THR A 170 -3.47 2.75 -10.98
CA THR A 170 -3.17 1.32 -10.80
C THR A 170 -4.04 0.73 -9.69
N ILE A 171 -4.68 -0.40 -9.98
CA ILE A 171 -5.56 -1.09 -9.02
C ILE A 171 -4.72 -1.83 -7.98
N VAL A 172 -5.13 -1.69 -6.72
CA VAL A 172 -4.52 -2.36 -5.57
C VAL A 172 -5.59 -3.22 -4.90
N PHE A 173 -5.33 -4.51 -4.76
CA PHE A 173 -6.15 -5.41 -3.98
C PHE A 173 -5.47 -5.71 -2.65
N ILE A 174 -6.18 -5.54 -1.54
CA ILE A 174 -5.74 -5.98 -0.20
C ILE A 174 -6.70 -7.10 0.23
N ASP A 175 -6.17 -8.26 0.59
CA ASP A 175 -6.98 -9.41 1.01
C ASP A 175 -7.67 -9.23 2.38
#